data_AF-A0A5C7FA25-F1
#
_entry.id   AF-A0A5C7FA25-F1
#
_cell.length_a   1.000
_cell.length_b   1.000
_cell.length_c   1.000
_cell.angle_alpha   90.00
_cell.angle_beta   90.00
_cell.angle_gamma   90.00
#
_symmetry.space_group_name_H-M   'P 1'
#
loop_
_entity.id
_entity.type
_entity.pdbx_description
1 polymer ?
#
loop_
_entity_poly.entity_id
_entity_poly.type
_entity_poly.pdbx_seq_one_letter_code
_entity_poly.pdbx_strand_id
1 'polypeptide(L)'
;MYRLIILLAFFPMFLGAQFVAPKASPPATTTIDAGYTQLSVKYNRPNVRQREIFGKLLPWGEIWRAGANENTVLSLDGDAEIDGKPVPAGDYSLLIIPDRNGSWTWVLNRDVNHWGARGYKKERDLLRIDAAPRRLPERIETLEFRWMNVNAQGADLVMEWEWYRLRLHISLPTELQVSDRAAVELNPAKDPKEYYEIARYYLDNGSARKAKAWIDRWAAADEEQFGRSRYHAIIEYKNGNEAKALRLMNRSLALAEEAGNEHYIRMNKQSLREWTRKPHQLSADSVLTRSLRFHDPEGNWGKQSHLIQLAESRPNGTVRHTRLSLFPLTDEFDMQQVRGKDKLQMRYLKGTFGYSVNGDTEADSSTINRLGLTPKRMLAMRDYYTYLYGLPMKLRDKGTIIDPEIHEVWFHGKTLLEMKVTYAPETGKDSWFFYFDPQDYSLSGYAFYHDIDGPGTGEYILLEGEAEIDKMILPAKRHWYLTSERLYLGTDEILN
;
A
#
# COMPACT_ATOMS: atom_id res chain seq x y z
N MET A 1 -48.12 70.78 -40.96
CA MET A 1 -46.91 69.95 -40.79
C MET A 1 -47.35 68.54 -40.39
N TYR A 2 -47.37 67.60 -41.34
CA TYR A 2 -47.75 66.20 -41.10
C TYR A 2 -46.50 65.37 -40.81
N ARG A 3 -46.50 64.63 -39.70
CA ARG A 3 -45.41 63.73 -39.28
C ARG A 3 -45.55 62.38 -39.99
N LEU A 4 -44.53 61.99 -40.76
CA LEU A 4 -44.40 60.69 -41.40
C LEU A 4 -43.81 59.69 -40.38
N ILE A 5 -44.58 58.67 -39.99
CA ILE A 5 -44.11 57.57 -39.14
C ILE A 5 -43.58 56.47 -40.06
N ILE A 6 -42.26 56.21 -40.02
CA ILE A 6 -41.63 55.11 -40.73
C ILE A 6 -41.71 53.87 -39.83
N LEU A 7 -42.47 52.86 -40.29
CA LEU A 7 -42.59 51.56 -39.65
C LEU A 7 -41.36 50.71 -40.03
N LEU A 8 -40.46 50.45 -39.08
CA LEU A 8 -39.31 49.55 -39.29
C LEU A 8 -39.80 48.09 -39.17
N ALA A 9 -39.85 47.37 -40.28
CA ALA A 9 -40.17 45.95 -40.30
C ALA A 9 -39.00 45.12 -39.74
N PHE A 10 -39.18 44.53 -38.56
CA PHE A 10 -38.28 43.52 -38.01
C PHE A 10 -38.45 42.20 -38.77
N PHE A 11 -37.48 41.85 -39.63
CA PHE A 11 -37.35 40.49 -40.16
C PHE A 11 -36.76 39.58 -39.07
N PRO A 12 -37.42 38.47 -38.68
CA PRO A 12 -36.82 37.51 -37.78
C PRO A 12 -35.67 36.78 -38.49
N MET A 13 -34.43 36.98 -38.02
CA MET A 13 -33.31 36.10 -38.35
C MET A 13 -33.58 34.73 -37.72
N PHE A 14 -34.01 33.77 -38.53
CA PHE A 14 -33.99 32.37 -38.14
C PHE A 14 -32.53 31.89 -38.11
N LEU A 15 -31.92 31.90 -36.92
CA LEU A 15 -30.73 31.09 -36.64
C LEU A 15 -31.14 29.62 -36.63
N GLY A 16 -31.09 28.97 -37.79
CA GLY A 16 -31.21 27.52 -37.87
C GLY A 16 -29.98 26.88 -37.22
N ALA A 17 -30.14 26.28 -36.04
CA ALA A 17 -29.11 25.43 -35.48
C ALA A 17 -28.90 24.23 -36.41
N GLN A 18 -27.72 24.12 -37.01
CA GLN A 18 -27.36 22.98 -37.85
C GLN A 18 -27.38 21.71 -37.00
N PHE A 19 -28.02 20.65 -37.50
CA PHE A 19 -28.01 19.35 -36.86
C PHE A 19 -26.57 18.81 -36.79
N VAL A 20 -26.05 18.60 -35.58
CA VAL A 20 -24.73 18.00 -35.34
C VAL A 20 -24.93 16.61 -34.77
N ALA A 21 -24.67 15.58 -35.58
CA ALA A 21 -24.67 14.20 -35.12
C ALA A 21 -23.51 13.97 -34.12
N PRO A 22 -23.70 13.13 -33.08
CA PRO A 22 -22.61 12.76 -32.17
C PRO A 22 -21.43 12.15 -32.93
N LYS A 23 -20.21 12.64 -32.67
CA LYS A 23 -18.98 12.09 -33.26
C LYS A 23 -18.80 10.63 -32.81
N ALA A 24 -18.46 9.73 -33.74
CA ALA A 24 -18.23 8.31 -33.45
C ALA A 24 -17.04 8.05 -32.50
N SER A 25 -16.12 9.01 -32.39
CA SER A 25 -15.00 9.03 -31.44
C SER A 25 -15.05 10.36 -30.69
N PRO A 26 -15.65 10.40 -29.49
CA PRO A 26 -15.75 11.63 -28.71
C PRO A 26 -14.37 12.20 -28.34
N PRO A 27 -14.22 13.53 -28.29
CA PRO A 27 -13.01 14.16 -27.79
C PRO A 27 -12.89 13.98 -26.27
N ALA A 28 -11.67 13.97 -25.77
CA ALA A 28 -11.34 13.98 -24.36
C ALA A 28 -10.06 14.78 -24.10
N THR A 29 -9.95 15.27 -22.86
CA THR A 29 -8.77 15.99 -22.38
C THR A 29 -8.53 15.59 -20.94
N THR A 30 -7.28 15.36 -20.59
CA THR A 30 -6.86 15.13 -19.21
C THR A 30 -5.66 16.00 -18.88
N THR A 31 -5.72 16.67 -17.74
CA THR A 31 -4.77 17.70 -17.32
C THR A 31 -4.35 17.45 -15.88
N ILE A 32 -3.07 17.67 -15.59
CA ILE A 32 -2.50 17.63 -14.25
C ILE A 32 -1.55 18.81 -14.06
N ASP A 33 -1.37 19.23 -12.81
CA ASP A 33 -0.24 20.08 -12.42
C ASP A 33 0.82 19.18 -11.75
N ALA A 34 2.05 19.24 -12.22
CA ALA A 34 3.20 18.53 -11.66
C ALA A 34 4.32 19.53 -11.41
N GLY A 35 4.73 19.69 -10.15
CA GLY A 35 5.68 20.75 -9.78
C GLY A 35 5.12 22.13 -10.12
N TYR A 36 5.82 22.85 -11.01
CA TYR A 36 5.38 24.16 -11.52
C TYR A 36 4.88 24.13 -12.97
N THR A 37 4.65 22.93 -13.52
CA THR A 37 4.26 22.74 -14.93
C THR A 37 2.91 22.04 -15.02
N GLN A 38 2.00 22.60 -15.81
CA GLN A 38 0.78 21.95 -16.24
C GLN A 38 1.04 21.08 -17.48
N LEU A 39 0.58 19.83 -17.40
CA LEU A 39 0.66 18.85 -18.48
C LEU A 39 -0.75 18.49 -18.93
N SER A 40 -1.03 18.56 -20.22
CA SER A 40 -2.33 18.17 -20.78
C SER A 40 -2.20 17.30 -22.02
N VAL A 41 -3.12 16.36 -22.20
CA VAL A 41 -3.28 15.65 -23.47
C VAL A 41 -4.71 15.77 -23.95
N LYS A 42 -4.89 16.24 -25.19
CA LYS A 42 -6.16 16.34 -25.89
C LYS A 42 -6.20 15.34 -27.03
N TYR A 43 -7.25 14.53 -27.11
CA TYR A 43 -7.35 13.44 -28.08
C TYR A 43 -8.82 13.08 -28.39
N ASN A 44 -9.05 12.21 -29.37
CA ASN A 44 -10.36 11.59 -29.59
C ASN A 44 -10.26 10.08 -29.35
N ARG A 45 -11.33 9.52 -28.75
CA ARG A 45 -11.38 8.15 -28.20
C ARG A 45 -12.06 7.16 -29.16
N PRO A 46 -11.35 6.48 -30.08
CA PRO A 46 -11.95 5.42 -30.89
C PRO A 46 -12.24 4.15 -30.07
N ASN A 47 -13.31 3.46 -30.45
CA ASN A 47 -13.62 2.13 -29.94
C ASN A 47 -13.07 1.04 -30.86
N VAL A 48 -12.74 -0.12 -30.29
CA VAL A 48 -12.27 -1.25 -31.06
C VAL A 48 -13.39 -1.79 -31.96
N ARG A 49 -14.62 -1.92 -31.45
CA ARG A 49 -15.81 -2.39 -32.16
C ARG A 49 -15.61 -3.77 -32.81
N GLN A 50 -15.16 -4.75 -32.03
CA GLN A 50 -14.91 -6.14 -32.48
C GLN A 50 -13.87 -6.28 -33.62
N ARG A 51 -13.18 -5.21 -34.00
CA ARG A 51 -12.08 -5.25 -34.98
C ARG A 51 -10.78 -5.66 -34.30
N GLU A 52 -9.81 -6.02 -35.12
CA GLU A 52 -8.39 -6.08 -34.73
C GLU A 52 -7.76 -4.74 -35.12
N ILE A 53 -7.12 -4.07 -34.16
CA ILE A 53 -6.61 -2.72 -34.37
C ILE A 53 -5.24 -2.78 -35.03
N PHE A 54 -4.24 -3.27 -34.31
CA PHE A 54 -2.86 -3.25 -34.77
C PHE A 54 -2.58 -4.44 -35.69
N GLY A 55 -2.03 -4.16 -36.87
CA GLY A 55 -1.82 -5.14 -37.94
C GLY A 55 -2.98 -5.26 -38.95
N LYS A 56 -4.15 -4.68 -38.66
CA LYS A 56 -5.27 -4.59 -39.61
C LYS A 56 -5.75 -3.16 -39.84
N LEU A 57 -6.41 -2.55 -38.85
CA LEU A 57 -6.88 -1.16 -38.99
C LEU A 57 -5.70 -0.18 -39.05
N LEU A 58 -4.68 -0.43 -38.22
CA LEU A 58 -3.43 0.30 -38.17
C LEU A 58 -2.30 -0.64 -38.60
N PRO A 59 -1.72 -0.48 -39.80
CA PRO A 59 -0.60 -1.30 -40.22
C PRO A 59 0.61 -1.13 -39.29
N TRP A 60 1.38 -2.21 -39.12
CA TRP A 60 2.65 -2.16 -38.41
C TRP A 60 3.67 -1.31 -39.20
N GLY A 61 4.53 -0.59 -38.50
CA GLY A 61 5.56 0.28 -39.06
C GLY A 61 5.06 1.63 -39.58
N GLU A 62 3.74 1.86 -39.57
CA GLU A 62 3.13 3.09 -40.07
C GLU A 62 2.84 4.10 -38.97
N ILE A 63 3.00 5.39 -39.27
CA ILE A 63 2.75 6.43 -38.29
C ILE A 63 1.26 6.61 -38.02
N TRP A 64 0.90 6.62 -36.74
CA TRP A 64 -0.46 6.78 -36.27
C TRP A 64 -0.58 7.97 -35.32
N ARG A 65 -1.65 8.74 -35.47
CA ARG A 65 -1.97 9.93 -34.65
C ARG A 65 -2.33 9.66 -33.18
N ALA A 66 -2.13 8.43 -32.71
CA ALA A 66 -2.47 7.97 -31.38
C ALA A 66 -3.94 8.26 -30.95
N GLY A 67 -4.88 8.31 -31.90
CA GLY A 67 -6.27 8.71 -31.68
C GLY A 67 -7.13 8.68 -32.95
N ALA A 68 -8.28 9.37 -32.93
CA ALA A 68 -9.20 9.55 -34.06
C ALA A 68 -9.36 11.04 -34.44
N ASN A 69 -9.89 11.33 -35.63
CA ASN A 69 -10.18 12.69 -36.10
C ASN A 69 -8.94 13.62 -36.10
N GLU A 70 -8.97 14.70 -35.30
CA GLU A 70 -7.87 15.63 -35.07
C GLU A 70 -6.67 14.95 -34.36
N ASN A 71 -5.49 15.58 -34.39
CA ASN A 71 -4.30 15.02 -33.75
C ASN A 71 -4.46 14.91 -32.24
N THR A 72 -3.84 13.88 -31.67
CA THR A 72 -3.54 13.84 -30.23
C THR A 72 -2.50 14.92 -29.96
N VAL A 73 -2.79 15.86 -29.06
CA VAL A 73 -1.91 16.98 -28.73
C VAL A 73 -1.49 16.87 -27.27
N LEU A 74 -0.18 16.84 -27.03
CA LEU A 74 0.45 17.00 -25.73
C LEU A 74 0.81 18.48 -25.56
N SER A 75 0.34 19.09 -24.48
CA SER A 75 0.59 20.50 -24.14
C SER A 75 1.37 20.57 -22.84
N LEU A 76 2.43 21.38 -22.85
CA LEU A 76 3.31 21.65 -21.71
C LEU A 76 3.39 23.18 -21.54
N ASP A 77 3.02 23.72 -20.37
CA ASP A 77 3.13 25.17 -20.12
C ASP A 77 4.52 25.61 -19.61
N GLY A 78 5.42 24.65 -19.41
CA GLY A 78 6.79 24.81 -18.95
C GLY A 78 7.72 23.79 -19.59
N ASP A 79 9.02 24.02 -19.46
CA ASP A 79 10.04 23.12 -19.99
C ASP A 79 10.01 21.76 -19.28
N ALA A 80 10.30 20.71 -20.04
CA ALA A 80 10.31 19.34 -19.60
C ALA A 80 11.49 18.57 -20.20
N GLU A 81 11.65 17.33 -19.79
CA GLU A 81 12.59 16.37 -20.37
C GLU A 81 11.87 15.05 -20.64
N ILE A 82 12.16 14.46 -21.80
CA ILE A 82 11.64 13.15 -22.18
C ILE A 82 12.81 12.30 -22.69
N ASP A 83 13.07 11.18 -22.01
CA ASP A 83 14.19 10.26 -22.33
C ASP A 83 15.56 10.96 -22.38
N GLY A 84 15.88 11.78 -21.37
CA GLY A 84 17.15 12.50 -21.34
C GLY A 84 17.19 13.79 -22.18
N LYS A 85 16.15 14.07 -22.98
CA LYS A 85 16.17 15.11 -24.01
C LYS A 85 15.26 16.28 -23.64
N PRO A 86 15.73 17.53 -23.76
CA PRO A 86 14.95 18.72 -23.41
C PRO A 86 13.78 18.91 -24.37
N VAL A 87 12.62 19.23 -23.81
CA VAL A 87 11.38 19.55 -24.50
C VAL A 87 10.90 20.92 -24.00
N PRO A 88 11.03 21.98 -24.80
CA PRO A 88 10.55 23.30 -24.42
C PRO A 88 9.03 23.33 -24.21
N ALA A 89 8.55 24.29 -23.42
CA ALA A 89 7.12 24.58 -23.32
C ALA A 89 6.46 24.74 -24.70
N GLY A 90 5.25 24.23 -24.87
CA GLY A 90 4.48 24.32 -26.10
C GLY A 90 3.54 23.14 -26.35
N ASP A 91 2.91 23.16 -27.52
CA ASP A 91 2.01 22.12 -28.01
C ASP A 91 2.70 21.23 -29.04
N TYR A 92 2.53 19.91 -28.90
CA TYR A 92 3.14 18.91 -29.76
C TYR A 92 2.11 17.86 -30.19
N SER A 93 2.09 17.52 -31.48
CA SER A 93 1.37 16.33 -31.93
C SER A 93 2.08 15.09 -31.38
N LEU A 94 1.31 14.24 -30.72
CA LEU A 94 1.76 12.97 -30.18
C LEU A 94 1.35 11.85 -31.13
N LEU A 95 2.34 11.20 -31.73
CA LEU A 95 2.16 10.14 -32.72
C LEU A 95 2.87 8.86 -32.24
N ILE A 96 2.47 7.72 -32.77
CA ILE A 96 3.02 6.39 -32.45
C ILE A 96 3.32 5.65 -33.75
N ILE A 97 4.48 4.99 -33.81
CA ILE A 97 4.80 4.01 -34.85
C ILE A 97 4.80 2.63 -34.16
N PRO A 98 3.76 1.80 -34.36
CA PRO A 98 3.68 0.50 -33.74
C PRO A 98 4.54 -0.51 -34.50
N ASP A 99 5.28 -1.35 -33.79
CA ASP A 99 6.05 -2.46 -34.36
C ASP A 99 5.49 -3.81 -33.92
N ARG A 100 5.56 -4.80 -34.81
CA ARG A 100 5.01 -6.14 -34.56
C ARG A 100 5.87 -6.97 -33.61
N ASN A 101 7.20 -6.80 -33.70
CA ASN A 101 8.19 -7.70 -33.13
C ASN A 101 9.16 -7.00 -32.16
N GLY A 102 9.00 -5.70 -31.92
CA GLY A 102 9.90 -4.89 -31.11
C GLY A 102 9.24 -3.69 -30.45
N SER A 103 10.07 -2.69 -30.16
CA SER A 103 9.64 -1.45 -29.53
C SER A 103 8.75 -0.63 -30.46
N TRP A 104 7.74 0.01 -29.87
CA TRP A 104 6.98 1.05 -30.57
C TRP A 104 7.72 2.37 -30.40
N THR A 105 7.47 3.34 -31.27
CA THR A 105 8.11 4.65 -31.17
C THR A 105 7.08 5.73 -30.90
N TRP A 106 7.22 6.45 -29.80
CA TRP A 106 6.57 7.75 -29.61
C TRP A 106 7.25 8.80 -30.49
N VAL A 107 6.47 9.65 -31.13
CA VAL A 107 6.96 10.78 -31.91
C VAL A 107 6.28 12.04 -31.41
N LEU A 108 7.07 13.02 -30.98
CA LEU A 108 6.60 14.37 -30.69
C LEU A 108 6.92 15.24 -31.89
N ASN A 109 5.90 15.86 -32.49
CA ASN A 109 6.02 16.67 -33.69
C ASN A 109 5.51 18.09 -33.45
N ARG A 110 6.22 19.10 -33.96
CA ARG A 110 5.91 20.53 -33.77
C ARG A 110 4.72 21.03 -34.59
N ASP A 111 4.12 20.21 -35.46
CA ASP A 111 2.92 20.58 -36.21
C ASP A 111 1.67 19.97 -35.56
N VAL A 112 0.76 20.83 -35.10
CA VAL A 112 -0.46 20.44 -34.35
C VAL A 112 -1.75 20.55 -35.16
N ASN A 113 -1.68 21.06 -36.40
CA ASN A 113 -2.87 21.49 -37.16
C ASN A 113 -3.28 20.52 -38.28
N HIS A 114 -2.76 19.30 -38.29
CA HIS A 114 -3.07 18.32 -39.34
C HIS A 114 -4.20 17.36 -38.94
N TRP A 115 -4.93 16.88 -39.95
CA TRP A 115 -5.98 15.87 -39.76
C TRP A 115 -5.38 14.47 -39.79
N GLY A 116 -4.89 14.03 -38.64
CA GLY A 116 -4.20 12.76 -38.47
C GLY A 116 -2.84 12.70 -39.16
N ALA A 117 -2.48 11.54 -39.72
CA ALA A 117 -1.19 11.36 -40.39
C ALA A 117 -1.10 12.07 -41.77
N ARG A 118 -2.21 12.57 -42.32
CA ARG A 118 -2.20 13.29 -43.59
C ARG A 118 -1.58 14.67 -43.39
N GLY A 119 -0.44 14.91 -44.04
CA GLY A 119 0.34 16.13 -43.87
C GLY A 119 1.48 16.00 -42.87
N TYR A 120 1.66 14.83 -42.24
CA TYR A 120 2.81 14.56 -41.39
C TYR A 120 4.13 14.78 -42.16
N LYS A 121 5.05 15.51 -41.53
CA LYS A 121 6.39 15.82 -42.03
C LYS A 121 7.43 15.43 -40.98
N LYS A 122 8.29 14.48 -41.32
CA LYS A 122 9.33 13.97 -40.42
C LYS A 122 10.32 15.05 -39.98
N GLU A 123 10.52 16.05 -40.82
CA GLU A 123 11.40 17.20 -40.56
C GLU A 123 10.90 18.10 -39.42
N ARG A 124 9.64 17.91 -39.00
CA ARG A 124 9.00 18.63 -37.89
C ARG A 124 9.02 17.82 -36.59
N ASP A 125 9.57 16.60 -36.60
CA ASP A 125 9.75 15.80 -35.39
C ASP A 125 10.72 16.51 -34.44
N LEU A 126 10.31 16.72 -33.20
CA LEU A 126 11.19 17.13 -32.11
C LEU A 126 11.93 15.92 -31.54
N LEU A 127 11.19 14.86 -31.23
CA LEU A 127 11.72 13.64 -30.61
C LEU A 127 11.10 12.39 -31.21
N ARG A 128 11.90 11.33 -31.23
CA ARG A 128 11.47 9.94 -31.41
C ARG A 128 12.04 9.13 -30.24
N ILE A 129 11.15 8.44 -29.54
CA ILE A 129 11.48 7.72 -28.30
C ILE A 129 10.95 6.31 -28.41
N ASP A 130 11.82 5.33 -28.21
CA ASP A 130 11.40 3.94 -28.18
C ASP A 130 10.70 3.63 -26.87
N ALA A 131 9.58 2.92 -26.96
CA ALA A 131 8.79 2.49 -25.83
C ALA A 131 8.40 1.03 -26.03
N ALA A 132 8.69 0.22 -25.01
CA ALA A 132 8.30 -1.18 -25.02
C ALA A 132 6.78 -1.28 -24.76
N PRO A 133 5.98 -1.79 -25.73
CA PRO A 133 4.56 -1.99 -25.51
C PRO A 133 4.36 -3.14 -24.51
N ARG A 134 3.49 -2.94 -23.52
CA ARG A 134 3.08 -4.00 -22.60
C ARG A 134 1.73 -4.57 -23.06
N ARG A 135 1.67 -5.89 -23.23
CA ARG A 135 0.40 -6.57 -23.46
C ARG A 135 -0.41 -6.64 -22.16
N LEU A 136 -1.68 -6.26 -22.23
CA LEU A 136 -2.63 -6.26 -21.12
C LEU A 136 -3.35 -7.62 -21.03
N PRO A 137 -3.74 -8.06 -19.81
CA PRO A 137 -4.49 -9.30 -19.62
C PRO A 137 -5.96 -9.18 -20.06
N GLU A 138 -6.49 -7.96 -20.05
CA GLU A 138 -7.85 -7.63 -20.46
C GLU A 138 -7.84 -6.67 -21.65
N ARG A 139 -8.87 -6.81 -22.50
CA ARG A 139 -9.02 -5.99 -23.69
C ARG A 139 -9.68 -4.66 -23.35
N ILE A 140 -9.04 -3.56 -23.73
CA ILE A 140 -9.52 -2.19 -23.56
C ILE A 140 -10.31 -1.77 -24.81
N GLU A 141 -11.63 -1.61 -24.65
CA GLU A 141 -12.53 -1.29 -25.78
C GLU A 141 -12.36 0.13 -26.31
N THR A 142 -12.15 1.10 -25.43
CA THR A 142 -12.06 2.52 -25.79
C THR A 142 -10.65 3.02 -25.53
N LEU A 143 -10.02 3.65 -26.53
CA LEU A 143 -8.68 4.22 -26.37
C LEU A 143 -8.67 5.25 -25.24
N GLU A 144 -7.68 5.14 -24.35
CA GLU A 144 -7.54 6.02 -23.20
C GLU A 144 -6.11 6.52 -23.02
N PHE A 145 -5.98 7.79 -22.65
CA PHE A 145 -4.76 8.34 -22.06
C PHE A 145 -4.99 8.66 -20.58
N ARG A 146 -4.03 8.30 -19.74
CA ARG A 146 -4.05 8.61 -18.30
C ARG A 146 -2.69 9.12 -17.84
N TRP A 147 -2.73 10.07 -16.92
CA TRP A 147 -1.56 10.46 -16.15
C TRP A 147 -1.39 9.51 -14.96
N MET A 148 -0.20 8.94 -14.80
CA MET A 148 0.16 8.02 -13.72
C MET A 148 1.46 8.47 -13.06
N ASN A 149 1.72 7.99 -11.84
CA ASN A 149 2.95 8.25 -11.09
C ASN A 149 3.30 9.75 -10.96
N VAL A 150 2.26 10.60 -10.89
CA VAL A 150 2.39 12.05 -10.80
C VAL A 150 3.06 12.42 -9.49
N ASN A 151 4.13 13.20 -9.59
CA ASN A 151 4.85 13.76 -8.46
C ASN A 151 5.45 15.12 -8.85
N ALA A 152 6.14 15.78 -7.91
CA ALA A 152 6.69 17.11 -8.16
C ALA A 152 7.73 17.14 -9.29
N GLN A 153 8.39 16.03 -9.60
CA GLN A 153 9.43 15.94 -10.63
C GLN A 153 8.90 15.49 -11.99
N GLY A 154 7.60 15.19 -12.13
CA GLY A 154 7.05 14.75 -13.41
C GLY A 154 5.91 13.74 -13.31
N ALA A 155 5.62 13.10 -14.44
CA ALA A 155 4.53 12.15 -14.58
C ALA A 155 4.76 11.16 -15.72
N ASP A 156 4.03 10.05 -15.68
CA ASP A 156 3.92 9.11 -16.79
C ASP A 156 2.63 9.37 -17.57
N LEU A 157 2.74 9.66 -18.87
CA LEU A 157 1.60 9.59 -19.79
C LEU A 157 1.45 8.16 -20.28
N VAL A 158 0.30 7.55 -20.01
CA VAL A 158 0.02 6.15 -20.34
C VAL A 158 -1.13 6.07 -21.35
N MET A 159 -0.87 5.49 -22.51
CA MET A 159 -1.88 5.13 -23.50
C MET A 159 -2.26 3.66 -23.34
N GLU A 160 -3.56 3.38 -23.36
CA GLU A 160 -4.09 2.02 -23.42
C GLU A 160 -5.16 1.89 -24.50
N TRP A 161 -5.03 0.86 -25.34
CA TRP A 161 -6.07 0.49 -26.29
C TRP A 161 -5.93 -0.95 -26.76
N GLU A 162 -7.07 -1.61 -26.95
CA GLU A 162 -7.15 -3.02 -27.34
C GLU A 162 -6.37 -3.91 -26.36
N TRP A 163 -5.18 -4.37 -26.70
CA TRP A 163 -4.35 -5.22 -25.83
C TRP A 163 -3.08 -4.55 -25.36
N TYR A 164 -2.84 -3.29 -25.69
CA TYR A 164 -1.53 -2.67 -25.49
C TYR A 164 -1.59 -1.48 -24.55
N ARG A 165 -0.59 -1.41 -23.68
CA ARG A 165 -0.23 -0.25 -22.86
C ARG A 165 1.11 0.29 -23.35
N LEU A 166 1.18 1.59 -23.59
CA LEU A 166 2.43 2.29 -23.88
C LEU A 166 2.61 3.45 -22.91
N ARG A 167 3.82 3.60 -22.37
CA ARG A 167 4.17 4.64 -21.40
C ARG A 167 5.14 5.64 -22.02
N LEU A 168 4.96 6.92 -21.71
CA LEU A 168 5.89 8.00 -21.98
C LEU A 168 6.20 8.69 -20.64
N HIS A 169 7.44 8.60 -20.17
CA HIS A 169 7.88 9.28 -18.95
C HIS A 169 8.27 10.71 -19.25
N ILE A 170 7.74 11.67 -18.49
CA ILE A 170 8.04 13.10 -18.61
C ILE A 170 8.61 13.56 -17.27
N SER A 171 9.85 14.06 -17.31
CA SER A 171 10.53 14.66 -16.17
C SER A 171 10.47 16.18 -16.26
N LEU A 172 10.50 16.86 -15.12
CA LEU A 172 10.40 18.31 -14.99
C LEU A 172 11.59 18.88 -14.22
N PRO A 173 12.04 20.10 -14.53
CA PRO A 173 13.15 20.76 -13.84
C PRO A 173 12.75 21.36 -12.48
N THR A 174 11.75 20.78 -11.80
CA THR A 174 11.12 21.37 -10.62
C THR A 174 12.11 21.62 -9.50
N GLU A 175 13.06 20.71 -9.25
CA GLU A 175 14.05 20.91 -8.19
C GLU A 175 14.94 22.15 -8.43
N LEU A 176 15.33 22.40 -9.68
CA LEU A 176 16.08 23.60 -10.06
C LEU A 176 15.22 24.85 -9.83
N GLN A 177 13.96 24.83 -10.31
CA GLN A 177 13.02 25.93 -10.13
C GLN A 177 12.75 26.24 -8.64
N VAL A 178 12.61 25.21 -7.79
CA VAL A 178 12.47 25.37 -6.34
C VAL A 178 13.73 26.00 -5.75
N SER A 179 14.91 25.52 -6.14
CA SER A 179 16.18 26.06 -5.65
C SER A 179 16.36 27.53 -5.99
N ASP A 180 16.08 27.92 -7.24
CA ASP A 180 16.23 29.29 -7.72
C ASP A 180 15.24 30.23 -7.02
N ARG A 181 13.96 29.82 -6.92
CA ARG A 181 12.95 30.60 -6.17
C ARG A 181 13.31 30.73 -4.70
N ALA A 182 13.72 29.65 -4.05
CA ALA A 182 14.11 29.67 -2.64
C ALA A 182 15.28 30.63 -2.37
N ALA A 183 16.26 30.70 -3.28
CA ALA A 183 17.40 31.59 -3.16
C ALA A 183 17.03 33.08 -3.25
N VAL A 184 15.99 33.40 -4.02
CA VAL A 184 15.50 34.77 -4.24
C VAL A 184 14.48 35.18 -3.18
N GLU A 185 13.54 34.30 -2.85
CA GLU A 185 12.33 34.64 -2.08
C GLU A 185 12.48 34.37 -0.59
N LEU A 186 13.31 33.40 -0.18
CA LEU A 186 13.41 32.96 1.22
C LEU A 186 14.69 33.45 1.91
N ASN A 187 15.23 34.59 1.53
CA ASN A 187 16.39 35.18 2.19
C ASN A 187 16.25 36.70 2.44
N PRO A 188 15.46 37.12 3.44
CA PRO A 188 14.66 36.28 4.35
C PRO A 188 13.25 36.00 3.81
N ALA A 189 12.66 34.88 4.24
CA ALA A 189 11.25 34.57 4.02
C ALA A 189 10.33 35.59 4.71
N LYS A 190 9.13 35.80 4.16
CA LYS A 190 8.11 36.69 4.77
C LYS A 190 7.33 35.98 5.87
N ASP A 191 7.07 34.69 5.68
CA ASP A 191 6.44 33.81 6.65
C ASP A 191 7.40 32.65 6.98
N PRO A 192 7.79 32.44 8.25
CA PRO A 192 8.60 31.30 8.66
C PRO A 192 8.08 29.93 8.17
N LYS A 193 6.77 29.78 7.95
CA LYS A 193 6.16 28.57 7.37
C LYS A 193 6.78 28.19 6.01
N GLU A 194 7.21 29.17 5.22
CA GLU A 194 7.81 28.93 3.89
C GLU A 194 9.11 28.12 4.00
N TYR A 195 9.91 28.34 5.06
CA TYR A 195 11.09 27.53 5.34
C TYR A 195 10.72 26.06 5.58
N TYR A 196 9.63 25.81 6.32
CA TYR A 196 9.15 24.46 6.57
C TYR A 196 8.64 23.79 5.28
N GLU A 197 7.91 24.52 4.44
CA GLU A 197 7.38 23.99 3.17
C GLU A 197 8.49 23.52 2.24
N ILE A 198 9.57 24.31 2.11
CA ILE A 198 10.74 23.90 1.31
C ILE A 198 11.50 22.74 1.95
N ALA A 199 11.65 22.74 3.28
CA ALA A 199 12.23 21.58 3.96
C ALA A 199 11.44 20.30 3.69
N ARG A 200 10.10 20.38 3.74
CA ARG A 200 9.21 19.26 3.48
C ARG A 200 9.32 18.80 2.03
N TYR A 201 9.35 19.72 1.07
CA TYR A 201 9.58 19.43 -0.34
C TYR A 201 10.87 18.62 -0.54
N TYR A 202 12.01 19.10 -0.01
CA TYR A 202 13.28 18.36 -0.19
C TYR A 202 13.24 17.00 0.50
N LEU A 203 12.61 16.88 1.66
CA LEU A 203 12.45 15.60 2.36
C LEU A 203 11.60 14.61 1.53
N ASP A 204 10.47 15.05 0.97
CA ASP A 204 9.60 14.22 0.13
C ASP A 204 10.24 13.80 -1.18
N ASN A 205 11.14 14.62 -1.71
CA ASN A 205 11.91 14.33 -2.92
C ASN A 205 13.28 13.69 -2.60
N GLY A 206 13.41 13.04 -1.44
CA GLY A 206 14.53 12.15 -1.12
C GLY A 206 15.80 12.84 -0.62
N SER A 207 15.79 14.15 -0.38
CA SER A 207 16.97 14.92 0.03
C SER A 207 16.87 15.48 1.44
N ALA A 208 17.04 14.62 2.45
CA ALA A 208 17.13 15.04 3.86
C ALA A 208 18.27 16.04 4.09
N ARG A 209 19.37 15.92 3.33
CA ARG A 209 20.51 16.85 3.40
C ARG A 209 20.11 18.27 2.99
N LYS A 210 19.39 18.44 1.88
CA LYS A 210 18.91 19.76 1.44
C LYS A 210 17.83 20.30 2.37
N ALA A 211 16.96 19.42 2.88
CA ALA A 211 15.91 19.79 3.83
C ALA A 211 16.46 20.39 5.14
N LYS A 212 17.63 19.92 5.59
CA LYS A 212 18.22 20.31 6.89
C LYS A 212 18.38 21.82 7.07
N ALA A 213 18.96 22.49 6.09
CA ALA A 213 19.21 23.93 6.20
C ALA A 213 17.89 24.73 6.35
N TRP A 214 16.84 24.28 5.68
CA TRP A 214 15.53 24.94 5.70
C TRP A 214 14.76 24.66 6.98
N ILE A 215 14.76 23.42 7.48
CA ILE A 215 14.07 23.11 8.74
C ILE A 215 14.75 23.77 9.95
N ASP A 216 16.08 23.91 9.93
CA ASP A 216 16.81 24.62 10.99
C ASP A 216 16.49 26.13 10.96
N ARG A 217 16.27 26.74 9.78
CA ARG A 217 15.78 28.14 9.67
C ARG A 217 14.36 28.30 10.20
N TRP A 218 13.47 27.37 9.84
CA TRP A 218 12.12 27.34 10.40
C TRP A 218 12.15 27.29 11.94
N ALA A 219 12.90 26.34 12.50
CA ALA A 219 12.98 26.14 13.95
C ALA A 219 13.59 27.34 14.71
N ALA A 220 14.36 28.19 14.03
CA ALA A 220 14.91 29.43 14.60
C ALA A 220 13.94 30.62 14.50
N ALA A 221 12.91 30.53 13.65
CA ALA A 221 12.03 31.65 13.30
C ALA A 221 10.59 31.50 13.79
N ASP A 222 10.19 30.33 14.28
CA ASP A 222 8.81 30.00 14.64
C ASP A 222 8.76 29.03 15.84
N GLU A 223 7.58 28.86 16.40
CA GLU A 223 7.35 28.00 17.56
C GLU A 223 7.23 26.51 17.19
N GLU A 224 7.65 25.66 18.12
CA GLU A 224 7.58 24.21 17.95
C GLU A 224 6.12 23.74 17.82
N GLN A 225 5.87 22.89 16.83
CA GLN A 225 4.58 22.22 16.62
C GLN A 225 4.84 20.72 16.51
N PHE A 226 3.93 19.87 16.99
CA PHE A 226 4.16 18.41 16.98
C PHE A 226 4.49 17.91 15.57
N GLY A 227 3.75 18.33 14.54
CA GLY A 227 3.96 17.87 13.17
C GLY A 227 5.31 18.31 12.61
N ARG A 228 5.67 19.58 12.79
CA ARG A 228 6.92 20.14 12.26
C ARG A 228 8.15 19.58 13.00
N SER A 229 8.05 19.43 14.33
CA SER A 229 9.09 18.80 15.16
C SER A 229 9.33 17.34 14.77
N ARG A 230 8.27 16.59 14.41
CA ARG A 230 8.39 15.22 13.87
C ARG A 230 9.24 15.20 12.60
N TYR A 231 8.93 16.06 11.63
CA TYR A 231 9.68 16.09 10.37
C TYR A 231 11.11 16.60 10.56
N HIS A 232 11.35 17.54 11.49
CA HIS A 232 12.70 17.92 11.88
C HIS A 232 13.48 16.73 12.45
N ALA A 233 12.87 15.95 13.33
CA ALA A 233 13.46 14.74 13.86
C ALA A 233 13.81 13.72 12.76
N ILE A 234 12.91 13.50 11.80
CA ILE A 234 13.14 12.60 10.66
C ILE A 234 14.31 13.09 9.80
N ILE A 235 14.40 14.40 9.55
CA ILE A 235 15.51 14.99 8.79
C ILE A 235 16.84 14.77 9.52
N GLU A 236 16.89 15.01 10.83
CA GLU A 236 18.10 14.78 11.63
C GLU A 236 18.48 13.30 11.64
N TYR A 237 17.52 12.39 11.80
CA TYR A 237 17.75 10.93 11.79
C TYR A 237 18.34 10.46 10.46
N LYS A 238 17.72 10.87 9.34
CA LYS A 238 18.21 10.53 7.99
C LYS A 238 19.59 11.11 7.66
N ASN A 239 20.01 12.15 8.37
CA ASN A 239 21.35 12.72 8.26
C ASN A 239 22.34 12.16 9.32
N GLY A 240 21.96 11.11 10.06
CA GLY A 240 22.81 10.43 11.05
C GLY A 240 22.92 11.15 12.39
N ASN A 241 22.13 12.20 12.65
CA ASN A 241 22.13 12.92 13.92
C ASN A 241 21.07 12.34 14.88
N GLU A 242 21.27 11.09 15.26
CA GLU A 242 20.31 10.31 16.06
C GLU A 242 19.99 10.97 17.40
N ALA A 243 21.00 11.52 18.09
CA ALA A 243 20.80 12.17 19.38
C ALA A 243 19.84 13.37 19.27
N LYS A 244 19.99 14.23 18.26
CA LYS A 244 19.06 15.36 18.03
C LYS A 244 17.70 14.85 17.56
N ALA A 245 17.67 13.84 16.69
CA ALA A 245 16.44 13.24 16.21
C ALA A 245 15.57 12.67 17.34
N LEU A 246 16.16 11.90 18.25
CA LEU A 246 15.45 11.34 19.40
C LEU A 246 14.90 12.43 20.32
N ARG A 247 15.66 13.50 20.58
CA ARG A 247 15.15 14.64 21.37
C ARG A 247 13.95 15.31 20.70
N LEU A 248 14.06 15.62 19.41
CA LEU A 248 12.99 16.28 18.64
C LEU A 248 11.74 15.39 18.51
N MET A 249 11.92 14.08 18.35
CA MET A 249 10.80 13.14 18.26
C MET A 249 10.08 12.99 19.60
N ASN A 250 10.81 12.92 20.72
CA ASN A 250 10.21 12.95 22.06
C ASN A 250 9.48 14.27 22.32
N ARG A 251 10.03 15.40 21.86
CA ARG A 251 9.37 16.71 21.95
C ARG A 251 8.08 16.74 21.14
N SER A 252 8.12 16.24 19.91
CA SER A 252 6.94 16.07 19.05
C SER A 252 5.88 15.19 19.71
N LEU A 253 6.28 14.09 20.37
CA LEU A 253 5.38 13.22 21.11
C LEU A 253 4.69 13.96 22.26
N ALA A 254 5.45 14.65 23.11
CA ALA A 254 4.88 15.42 24.23
C ALA A 254 3.86 16.47 23.75
N LEU A 255 4.19 17.21 22.69
CA LEU A 255 3.28 18.19 22.08
C LEU A 255 2.02 17.54 21.49
N ALA A 256 2.13 16.34 20.92
CA ALA A 256 0.99 15.60 20.41
C ALA A 256 0.09 15.06 21.53
N GLU A 257 0.68 14.60 22.64
CA GLU A 257 -0.03 14.16 23.85
C GLU A 257 -0.79 15.32 24.51
N GLU A 258 -0.16 16.49 24.63
CA GLU A 258 -0.80 17.71 25.13
C GLU A 258 -1.98 18.16 24.25
N ALA A 259 -1.82 18.04 22.92
CA ALA A 259 -2.87 18.36 21.96
C ALA A 259 -3.96 17.27 21.83
N GLY A 260 -3.84 16.13 22.51
CA GLY A 260 -4.73 14.99 22.37
C GLY A 260 -4.75 14.38 20.94
N ASN A 261 -3.67 14.53 20.18
CA ASN A 261 -3.59 14.09 18.79
C ASN A 261 -3.08 12.64 18.68
N GLU A 262 -4.00 11.69 18.84
CA GLU A 262 -3.70 10.26 18.83
C GLU A 262 -2.96 9.78 17.58
N HIS A 263 -3.21 10.37 16.41
CA HIS A 263 -2.52 9.98 15.18
C HIS A 263 -1.01 10.27 15.26
N TYR A 264 -0.63 11.46 15.70
CA TYR A 264 0.79 11.82 15.86
C TYR A 264 1.45 11.11 17.05
N ILE A 265 0.71 10.88 18.14
CA ILE A 265 1.20 10.07 19.27
C ILE A 265 1.65 8.70 18.79
N ARG A 266 0.80 7.99 18.03
CA ARG A 266 1.12 6.66 17.48
C ARG A 266 2.32 6.70 16.55
N MET A 267 2.31 7.61 15.57
CA MET A 267 3.41 7.75 14.62
C MET A 267 4.75 8.06 15.29
N ASN A 268 4.75 8.92 16.32
CA ASN A 268 5.96 9.29 17.06
C ASN A 268 6.49 8.14 17.91
N LYS A 269 5.61 7.43 18.63
CA LYS A 269 5.96 6.23 19.40
C LYS A 269 6.54 5.14 18.49
N GLN A 270 5.98 4.96 17.30
CA GLN A 270 6.52 4.02 16.32
C GLN A 270 7.94 4.40 15.88
N SER A 271 8.16 5.65 15.48
CA SER A 271 9.50 6.10 15.05
C SER A 271 10.51 6.01 16.18
N LEU A 272 10.16 6.38 17.41
CA LEU A 272 11.03 6.19 18.58
C LEU A 272 11.37 4.73 18.77
N ARG A 273 10.36 3.84 18.76
CA ARG A 273 10.59 2.39 18.89
C ARG A 273 11.55 1.90 17.82
N GLU A 274 11.37 2.27 16.56
CA GLU A 274 12.24 1.89 15.45
C GLU A 274 13.68 2.42 15.62
N TRP A 275 13.84 3.68 15.99
CA TRP A 275 15.15 4.33 16.09
C TRP A 275 15.95 3.93 17.32
N THR A 276 15.30 3.41 18.36
CA THR A 276 15.97 2.98 19.59
C THR A 276 16.23 1.47 19.68
N ARG A 277 15.81 0.70 18.67
CA ARG A 277 16.10 -0.75 18.68
C ARG A 277 17.60 -0.96 18.55
N LYS A 278 18.13 -1.86 19.36
CA LYS A 278 19.54 -2.23 19.29
C LYS A 278 19.67 -3.55 18.53
N PRO A 279 20.42 -3.61 17.43
CA PRO A 279 20.71 -4.87 16.78
C PRO A 279 21.38 -5.84 17.76
N HIS A 280 20.91 -7.08 17.77
CA HIS A 280 21.50 -8.17 18.53
C HIS A 280 22.48 -8.95 17.64
N GLN A 281 23.52 -9.53 18.24
CA GLN A 281 24.56 -10.23 17.47
C GLN A 281 24.11 -11.56 16.86
N LEU A 282 23.05 -12.17 17.39
CA LEU A 282 22.52 -13.42 16.85
C LEU A 282 21.64 -13.17 15.63
N SER A 283 21.79 -14.03 14.61
CA SER A 283 20.87 -14.04 13.46
C SER A 283 19.49 -14.55 13.87
N ALA A 284 18.48 -14.16 13.09
CA ALA A 284 17.11 -14.64 13.28
C ALA A 284 17.01 -16.18 13.19
N ASP A 285 17.75 -16.81 12.28
CA ASP A 285 17.81 -18.27 12.18
C ASP A 285 18.38 -18.93 13.45
N SER A 286 19.39 -18.32 14.08
CA SER A 286 19.97 -18.83 15.33
C SER A 286 18.97 -18.74 16.48
N VAL A 287 18.29 -17.61 16.63
CA VAL A 287 17.25 -17.41 17.65
C VAL A 287 16.11 -18.39 17.45
N LEU A 288 15.58 -18.50 16.23
CA LEU A 288 14.50 -19.44 15.94
C LEU A 288 14.93 -20.88 16.22
N THR A 289 16.12 -21.30 15.75
CA THR A 289 16.61 -22.66 15.98
C THR A 289 16.73 -23.00 17.47
N ARG A 290 17.18 -22.05 18.30
CA ARG A 290 17.24 -22.24 19.76
C ARG A 290 15.85 -22.34 20.37
N SER A 291 14.94 -21.48 19.93
CA SER A 291 13.54 -21.51 20.36
C SER A 291 12.85 -22.84 20.01
N LEU A 292 13.09 -23.36 18.80
CA LEU A 292 12.57 -24.67 18.39
C LEU A 292 13.12 -25.81 19.27
N ARG A 293 14.39 -25.75 19.69
CA ARG A 293 14.94 -26.76 20.61
C ARG A 293 14.33 -26.68 22.01
N PHE A 294 13.94 -25.48 22.45
CA PHE A 294 13.23 -25.30 23.71
C PHE A 294 11.81 -25.87 23.62
N HIS A 295 11.06 -25.48 22.60
CA HIS A 295 9.64 -25.81 22.48
C HIS A 295 9.38 -27.23 21.95
N ASP A 296 10.19 -27.73 21.03
CA ASP A 296 9.99 -29.04 20.40
C ASP A 296 11.33 -29.72 20.06
N PRO A 297 12.11 -30.15 21.08
CA PRO A 297 13.45 -30.73 20.88
C PRO A 297 13.44 -32.01 20.04
N GLU A 298 12.33 -32.77 20.08
CA GLU A 298 12.19 -34.00 19.31
C GLU A 298 11.58 -33.76 17.93
N GLY A 299 11.04 -32.58 17.62
CA GLY A 299 10.35 -32.28 16.35
C GLY A 299 8.99 -32.99 16.23
N ASN A 300 8.27 -33.15 17.34
CA ASN A 300 7.00 -33.86 17.45
C ASN A 300 5.83 -33.13 16.79
N TRP A 301 5.89 -31.80 16.61
CA TRP A 301 4.82 -31.01 15.99
C TRP A 301 4.41 -31.56 14.61
N GLY A 302 5.38 -31.99 13.80
CA GLY A 302 5.10 -32.52 12.47
C GLY A 302 4.82 -34.03 12.43
N LYS A 303 4.97 -34.77 13.53
CA LYS A 303 4.99 -36.24 13.49
C LYS A 303 3.64 -36.89 13.71
N GLN A 304 2.76 -36.23 14.46
CA GLN A 304 1.50 -36.82 14.88
C GLN A 304 0.41 -35.76 15.03
N SER A 305 -0.81 -36.22 15.34
CA SER A 305 -1.87 -35.32 15.78
C SER A 305 -1.72 -35.00 17.26
N HIS A 306 -2.17 -33.79 17.62
CA HIS A 306 -2.05 -33.27 18.98
C HIS A 306 -3.43 -32.96 19.54
N LEU A 307 -3.70 -33.43 20.75
CA LEU A 307 -4.92 -33.12 21.47
C LEU A 307 -4.65 -31.96 22.43
N ILE A 308 -5.37 -30.84 22.25
CA ILE A 308 -5.26 -29.67 23.12
C ILE A 308 -6.64 -29.33 23.69
N GLN A 309 -6.71 -29.17 25.01
CA GLN A 309 -7.91 -28.71 25.70
C GLN A 309 -7.68 -27.27 26.16
N LEU A 310 -8.67 -26.40 25.98
CA LEU A 310 -8.56 -24.98 26.22
C LEU A 310 -9.70 -24.48 27.10
N ALA A 311 -9.38 -23.53 27.99
CA ALA A 311 -10.32 -22.62 28.62
C ALA A 311 -10.08 -21.20 28.09
N GLU A 312 -11.06 -20.64 27.38
CA GLU A 312 -10.96 -19.33 26.72
C GLU A 312 -11.86 -18.34 27.44
N SER A 313 -11.27 -17.53 28.31
CA SER A 313 -11.95 -16.54 29.15
C SER A 313 -12.04 -15.17 28.46
N ARG A 314 -13.08 -14.40 28.82
CA ARG A 314 -13.30 -13.03 28.34
C ARG A 314 -13.54 -12.07 29.51
N PRO A 315 -13.31 -10.75 29.34
CA PRO A 315 -13.47 -9.75 30.41
C PRO A 315 -14.86 -9.70 31.05
N ASN A 316 -15.90 -10.15 30.32
CA ASN A 316 -17.26 -10.25 30.83
C ASN A 316 -17.52 -11.49 31.71
N GLY A 317 -16.48 -12.24 32.06
CA GLY A 317 -16.56 -13.43 32.92
C GLY A 317 -17.01 -14.71 32.20
N THR A 318 -17.25 -14.68 30.89
CA THR A 318 -17.58 -15.90 30.15
C THR A 318 -16.33 -16.74 29.90
N VAL A 319 -16.48 -18.07 29.98
CA VAL A 319 -15.43 -19.04 29.68
C VAL A 319 -15.97 -20.04 28.68
N ARG A 320 -15.20 -20.29 27.63
CA ARG A 320 -15.50 -21.27 26.59
C ARG A 320 -14.50 -22.41 26.67
N HIS A 321 -15.01 -23.63 26.73
CA HIS A 321 -14.16 -24.82 26.73
C HIS A 321 -14.09 -25.42 25.33
N THR A 322 -12.87 -25.62 24.84
CA THR A 322 -12.59 -26.09 23.49
C THR A 322 -11.64 -27.28 23.55
N ARG A 323 -11.96 -28.36 22.83
CA ARG A 323 -11.08 -29.51 22.64
C ARG A 323 -10.71 -29.59 21.17
N LEU A 324 -9.42 -29.55 20.86
CA LEU A 324 -8.86 -29.49 19.53
C LEU A 324 -8.04 -30.74 19.25
N SER A 325 -8.30 -31.40 18.12
CA SER A 325 -7.35 -32.34 17.53
C SER A 325 -6.71 -31.66 16.32
N LEU A 326 -5.43 -31.31 16.44
CA LEU A 326 -4.64 -30.65 15.41
C LEU A 326 -3.86 -31.69 14.61
N PHE A 327 -3.83 -31.55 13.29
CA PHE A 327 -3.08 -32.42 12.38
C PHE A 327 -2.13 -31.55 11.54
N PRO A 328 -0.92 -31.24 12.04
CA PRO A 328 -0.15 -30.10 11.50
C PRO A 328 0.30 -30.21 10.04
N LEU A 329 0.36 -31.43 9.50
CA LEU A 329 0.79 -31.69 8.11
C LEU A 329 -0.36 -32.06 7.16
N THR A 330 -1.62 -32.00 7.60
CA THR A 330 -2.77 -32.33 6.78
C THR A 330 -3.84 -31.25 6.87
N ASP A 331 -4.85 -31.35 6.01
CA ASP A 331 -6.02 -30.48 6.11
C ASP A 331 -6.98 -30.90 7.23
N GLU A 332 -6.67 -31.96 7.97
CA GLU A 332 -7.55 -32.54 8.98
C GLU A 332 -7.64 -31.67 10.23
N PHE A 333 -8.84 -31.61 10.82
CA PHE A 333 -9.09 -30.84 12.04
C PHE A 333 -10.36 -31.34 12.72
N ASP A 334 -10.32 -31.52 14.03
CA ASP A 334 -11.50 -31.81 14.85
C ASP A 334 -11.56 -30.80 16.00
N MET A 335 -12.72 -30.18 16.18
CA MET A 335 -12.95 -29.20 17.22
C MET A 335 -14.27 -29.50 17.92
N GLN A 336 -14.21 -29.66 19.23
CA GLN A 336 -15.38 -29.71 20.10
C GLN A 336 -15.41 -28.47 20.97
N GLN A 337 -16.59 -27.91 21.20
CA GLN A 337 -16.72 -26.67 21.95
C GLN A 337 -18.03 -26.60 22.70
N VAL A 338 -17.98 -26.10 23.94
CA VAL A 338 -19.16 -25.81 24.75
C VAL A 338 -19.45 -24.31 24.68
N ARG A 339 -20.59 -23.93 24.09
CA ARG A 339 -21.05 -22.54 23.96
C ARG A 339 -22.38 -22.36 24.70
N GLY A 340 -22.31 -21.94 25.96
CA GLY A 340 -23.50 -21.87 26.82
C GLY A 340 -24.10 -23.26 27.01
N LYS A 341 -25.32 -23.48 26.50
CA LYS A 341 -26.00 -24.80 26.56
C LYS A 341 -25.65 -25.74 25.40
N ASP A 342 -25.07 -25.22 24.32
CA ASP A 342 -24.84 -25.99 23.09
C ASP A 342 -23.45 -26.66 23.14
N LYS A 343 -23.41 -27.98 22.94
CA LYS A 343 -22.18 -28.76 22.70
C LYS A 343 -22.01 -28.95 21.20
N LEU A 344 -20.99 -28.32 20.64
CA LEU A 344 -20.69 -28.35 19.22
C LEU A 344 -19.54 -29.33 18.95
N GLN A 345 -19.62 -30.09 17.87
CA GLN A 345 -18.47 -30.68 17.21
C GLN A 345 -18.43 -30.25 15.74
N MET A 346 -17.27 -29.87 15.24
CA MET A 346 -17.00 -29.69 13.82
C MET A 346 -15.77 -30.51 13.46
N ARG A 347 -15.80 -31.17 12.31
CA ARG A 347 -14.70 -31.99 11.83
C ARG A 347 -14.50 -31.86 10.34
N TYR A 348 -13.25 -31.82 9.92
CA TYR A 348 -12.85 -31.98 8.54
C TYR A 348 -11.83 -33.11 8.50
N LEU A 349 -12.23 -34.28 8.02
CA LEU A 349 -11.38 -35.48 8.00
C LEU A 349 -11.46 -36.10 6.61
N LYS A 350 -10.31 -36.47 6.04
CA LYS A 350 -10.24 -37.10 4.71
C LYS A 350 -11.08 -36.39 3.63
N GLY A 351 -11.05 -35.06 3.62
CA GLY A 351 -11.78 -34.22 2.66
C GLY A 351 -13.29 -34.05 2.92
N THR A 352 -13.82 -34.62 4.01
CA THR A 352 -15.24 -34.56 4.35
C THR A 352 -15.48 -33.65 5.55
N PHE A 353 -16.37 -32.67 5.38
CA PHE A 353 -16.87 -31.83 6.47
C PHE A 353 -18.07 -32.48 7.16
N GLY A 354 -18.06 -32.48 8.50
CA GLY A 354 -19.20 -32.88 9.31
C GLY A 354 -19.30 -32.03 10.58
N TYR A 355 -20.49 -32.01 11.18
CA TYR A 355 -20.73 -31.35 12.46
C TYR A 355 -21.75 -32.13 13.29
N SER A 356 -21.80 -31.84 14.58
CA SER A 356 -22.93 -32.20 15.43
C SER A 356 -23.23 -31.08 16.44
N VAL A 357 -24.50 -30.93 16.80
CA VAL A 357 -24.98 -30.02 17.84
C VAL A 357 -25.72 -30.84 18.86
N ASN A 358 -25.22 -30.89 20.10
CA ASN A 358 -25.77 -31.70 21.19
C ASN A 358 -25.88 -33.21 20.87
N GLY A 359 -25.09 -33.69 19.90
CA GLY A 359 -25.13 -35.07 19.41
C GLY A 359 -25.87 -35.24 18.09
N ASP A 360 -26.69 -34.26 17.69
CA ASP A 360 -27.47 -34.32 16.45
C ASP A 360 -26.63 -33.86 15.25
N THR A 361 -26.63 -34.66 14.18
CA THR A 361 -25.90 -34.36 12.93
C THR A 361 -26.73 -33.60 11.91
N GLU A 362 -27.98 -33.30 12.25
CA GLU A 362 -28.90 -32.52 11.43
C GLU A 362 -29.31 -31.26 12.22
N ALA A 363 -29.21 -30.10 11.58
CA ALA A 363 -29.63 -28.83 12.14
C ALA A 363 -30.33 -28.01 11.07
N ASP A 364 -31.33 -27.22 11.47
CA ASP A 364 -31.99 -26.28 10.56
C ASP A 364 -31.04 -25.15 10.12
N SER A 365 -31.40 -24.47 9.02
CA SER A 365 -30.60 -23.38 8.44
C SER A 365 -30.35 -22.23 9.42
N SER A 366 -31.27 -21.95 10.34
CA SER A 366 -31.11 -20.90 11.36
C SER A 366 -29.99 -21.27 12.34
N THR A 367 -29.99 -22.51 12.80
CA THR A 367 -28.98 -23.08 13.69
C THR A 367 -27.60 -23.15 13.01
N ILE A 368 -27.55 -23.62 11.76
CA ILE A 368 -26.31 -23.66 10.96
C ILE A 368 -25.70 -22.25 10.84
N ASN A 369 -26.51 -21.25 10.49
CA ASN A 369 -26.04 -19.87 10.33
C ASN A 369 -25.62 -19.25 11.66
N ARG A 370 -26.42 -19.42 12.71
CA ARG A 370 -26.13 -18.88 14.06
C ARG A 370 -24.84 -19.44 14.65
N LEU A 371 -24.62 -20.75 14.51
CA LEU A 371 -23.44 -21.43 15.08
C LEU A 371 -22.23 -21.42 14.14
N GLY A 372 -22.44 -21.11 12.85
CA GLY A 372 -21.40 -21.03 11.83
C GLY A 372 -20.93 -22.39 11.32
N LEU A 373 -21.83 -23.35 11.19
CA LEU A 373 -21.53 -24.75 10.86
C LEU A 373 -21.21 -24.95 9.37
N THR A 374 -20.09 -24.37 8.93
CA THR A 374 -19.70 -24.36 7.51
C THR A 374 -18.28 -24.88 7.30
N PRO A 375 -17.98 -25.50 6.15
CA PRO A 375 -16.62 -25.90 5.80
C PRO A 375 -15.65 -24.71 5.82
N LYS A 376 -16.07 -23.55 5.28
CA LYS A 376 -15.24 -22.34 5.26
C LYS A 376 -14.82 -21.90 6.66
N ARG A 377 -15.76 -21.86 7.61
CA ARG A 377 -15.44 -21.51 9.00
C ARG A 377 -14.53 -22.56 9.63
N MET A 378 -14.74 -23.84 9.34
CA MET A 378 -13.91 -24.92 9.88
C MET A 378 -12.44 -24.77 9.46
N LEU A 379 -12.21 -24.53 8.16
CA LEU A 379 -10.86 -24.32 7.63
C LEU A 379 -10.21 -23.05 8.23
N ALA A 380 -10.97 -21.96 8.37
CA ALA A 380 -10.46 -20.76 9.03
C ALA A 380 -10.08 -21.00 10.50
N MET A 381 -10.87 -21.78 11.25
CA MET A 381 -10.54 -22.15 12.63
C MET A 381 -9.34 -23.10 12.70
N ARG A 382 -9.23 -24.07 11.78
CA ARG A 382 -8.05 -24.92 11.64
C ARG A 382 -6.81 -24.06 11.49
N ASP A 383 -6.80 -23.16 10.51
CA ASP A 383 -5.64 -22.33 10.20
C ASP A 383 -5.26 -21.46 11.41
N TYR A 384 -6.26 -20.86 12.06
CA TYR A 384 -6.09 -20.07 13.27
C TYR A 384 -5.46 -20.87 14.43
N TYR A 385 -6.05 -22.00 14.82
CA TYR A 385 -5.57 -22.78 15.97
C TYR A 385 -4.25 -23.49 15.68
N THR A 386 -4.10 -24.09 14.50
CA THR A 386 -2.84 -24.75 14.10
C THR A 386 -1.69 -23.74 14.04
N TYR A 387 -1.95 -22.50 13.63
CA TYR A 387 -0.95 -21.45 13.67
C TYR A 387 -0.58 -21.09 15.11
N LEU A 388 -1.55 -20.66 15.93
CA LEU A 388 -1.27 -20.15 17.29
C LEU A 388 -0.63 -21.17 18.24
N TYR A 389 -1.07 -22.42 18.17
CA TYR A 389 -0.58 -23.49 19.05
C TYR A 389 0.61 -24.24 18.44
N GLY A 390 0.92 -23.98 17.16
CA GLY A 390 2.14 -24.43 16.52
C GLY A 390 3.28 -23.43 16.61
N LEU A 391 3.10 -22.24 17.19
CA LEU A 391 4.18 -21.30 17.40
C LEU A 391 5.13 -21.81 18.52
N PRO A 392 6.46 -21.68 18.35
CA PRO A 392 7.15 -21.03 17.23
C PRO A 392 7.47 -21.94 16.02
N MET A 393 7.15 -23.23 16.05
CA MET A 393 7.42 -24.20 14.95
C MET A 393 6.88 -23.73 13.59
N LYS A 394 5.70 -23.10 13.57
CA LYS A 394 5.07 -22.55 12.36
C LYS A 394 5.87 -21.43 11.69
N LEU A 395 6.85 -20.83 12.35
CA LEU A 395 7.73 -19.83 11.73
C LEU A 395 8.72 -20.42 10.71
N ARG A 396 8.80 -21.76 10.60
CA ARG A 396 9.54 -22.46 9.53
C ARG A 396 8.69 -22.77 8.30
N ASP A 397 7.40 -22.49 8.35
CA ASP A 397 6.51 -22.83 7.24
C ASP A 397 6.82 -22.01 5.98
N LYS A 398 6.57 -22.65 4.83
CA LYS A 398 6.70 -22.01 3.52
C LYS A 398 5.80 -20.76 3.46
N GLY A 399 6.38 -19.65 3.01
CA GLY A 399 5.69 -18.35 2.92
C GLY A 399 5.99 -17.42 4.09
N THR A 400 6.64 -17.91 5.15
CA THR A 400 7.17 -17.08 6.24
C THR A 400 8.43 -16.35 5.80
N ILE A 401 8.45 -15.02 5.94
CA ILE A 401 9.58 -14.16 5.59
C ILE A 401 10.09 -13.53 6.89
N ILE A 402 11.21 -14.04 7.38
CA ILE A 402 11.82 -13.56 8.63
C ILE A 402 12.83 -12.46 8.30
N ASP A 403 12.72 -11.32 8.98
CA ASP A 403 13.74 -10.28 8.92
C ASP A 403 15.07 -10.82 9.47
N PRO A 404 16.19 -10.69 8.73
CA PRO A 404 17.47 -11.26 9.16
C PRO A 404 17.99 -10.66 10.47
N GLU A 405 17.59 -9.43 10.81
CA GLU A 405 18.06 -8.71 11.99
C GLU A 405 17.19 -8.99 13.22
N ILE A 406 17.83 -9.36 14.32
CA ILE A 406 17.20 -9.45 15.65
C ILE A 406 17.52 -8.19 16.41
N HIS A 407 16.54 -7.73 17.19
CA HIS A 407 16.69 -6.52 17.99
C HIS A 407 16.45 -6.80 19.46
N GLU A 408 17.25 -6.22 20.34
CA GLU A 408 16.90 -6.13 21.76
C GLU A 408 15.85 -5.05 21.96
N VAL A 409 14.75 -5.41 22.62
CA VAL A 409 13.66 -4.48 22.93
C VAL A 409 13.20 -4.66 24.37
N TRP A 410 12.74 -3.56 24.98
CA TRP A 410 12.04 -3.62 26.25
C TRP A 410 10.55 -3.88 25.99
N PHE A 411 10.05 -5.04 26.41
CA PHE A 411 8.67 -5.45 26.21
C PHE A 411 8.11 -6.03 27.51
N HIS A 412 7.04 -5.41 28.03
CA HIS A 412 6.33 -5.82 29.25
C HIS A 412 7.22 -6.06 30.47
N GLY A 413 8.16 -5.15 30.72
CA GLY A 413 9.00 -5.19 31.92
C GLY A 413 10.21 -6.11 31.81
N LYS A 414 10.45 -6.70 30.64
CA LYS A 414 11.61 -7.54 30.34
C LYS A 414 12.34 -7.05 29.10
N THR A 415 13.64 -7.28 29.05
CA THR A 415 14.41 -7.16 27.81
C THR A 415 14.28 -8.47 27.03
N LEU A 416 13.76 -8.40 25.81
CA LEU A 416 13.52 -9.57 24.95
C LEU A 416 14.19 -9.39 23.59
N LEU A 417 14.38 -10.51 22.89
CA LEU A 417 14.82 -10.56 21.50
C LEU A 417 13.60 -10.49 20.58
N GLU A 418 13.51 -9.43 19.79
CA GLU A 418 12.45 -9.21 18.82
C GLU A 418 12.84 -9.73 17.44
N MET A 419 11.96 -10.53 16.87
CA MET A 419 12.02 -11.03 15.50
C MET A 419 10.83 -10.50 14.71
N LYS A 420 11.10 -9.74 13.65
CA LYS A 420 10.07 -9.30 12.72
C LYS A 420 9.82 -10.39 11.68
N VAL A 421 8.55 -10.66 11.41
CA VAL A 421 8.11 -11.65 10.43
C VAL A 421 7.00 -11.05 9.59
N THR A 422 7.13 -11.19 8.28
CA THR A 422 6.06 -10.93 7.31
C THR A 422 5.74 -12.21 6.55
N TYR A 423 4.72 -12.15 5.72
CA TYR A 423 4.27 -13.30 4.94
C TYR A 423 4.19 -12.95 3.46
N ALA A 424 4.36 -13.98 2.62
CA ALA A 424 4.07 -13.84 1.20
C ALA A 424 2.60 -13.38 1.01
N PRO A 425 2.28 -12.56 -0.01
CA PRO A 425 0.95 -11.94 -0.16
C PRO A 425 -0.22 -12.93 -0.18
N GLU A 426 0.01 -14.17 -0.60
CA GLU A 426 -0.95 -15.28 -0.60
C GLU A 426 -1.21 -15.88 0.80
N THR A 427 -0.31 -15.66 1.75
CA THR A 427 -0.35 -16.23 3.11
C THR A 427 -0.90 -15.23 4.12
N GLY A 428 -0.42 -13.98 4.10
CA GLY A 428 -0.81 -12.98 5.09
C GLY A 428 -0.37 -11.57 4.67
N LYS A 429 -1.06 -10.56 5.21
CA LYS A 429 -0.78 -9.14 4.92
C LYS A 429 -0.22 -8.37 6.09
N ASP A 430 -0.31 -8.94 7.30
CA ASP A 430 0.10 -8.26 8.53
C ASP A 430 1.59 -8.44 8.80
N SER A 431 2.18 -7.46 9.49
CA SER A 431 3.53 -7.54 10.04
C SER A 431 3.47 -8.07 11.47
N TRP A 432 4.17 -9.16 11.74
CA TRP A 432 4.26 -9.81 13.05
C TRP A 432 5.60 -9.54 13.71
N PHE A 433 5.60 -9.48 15.04
CA PHE A 433 6.76 -9.32 15.89
C PHE A 433 6.70 -10.38 16.99
N PHE A 434 7.67 -11.29 17.01
CA PHE A 434 7.79 -12.33 18.03
C PHE A 434 8.88 -11.96 19.02
N TYR A 435 8.62 -12.18 20.31
CA TYR A 435 9.53 -11.83 21.39
C TYR A 435 10.01 -13.09 22.09
N PHE A 436 11.32 -13.29 22.13
CA PHE A 436 11.98 -14.44 22.73
C PHE A 436 12.78 -14.03 23.96
N ASP A 437 12.79 -14.88 24.99
CA ASP A 437 13.66 -14.67 26.15
C ASP A 437 15.14 -14.82 25.74
N PRO A 438 16.02 -13.88 26.08
CA PRO A 438 17.43 -13.95 25.66
C PRO A 438 18.23 -15.08 26.33
N GLN A 439 17.74 -15.66 27.43
CA GLN A 439 18.45 -16.70 28.18
C GLN A 439 18.16 -18.10 27.62
N ASP A 440 16.90 -18.46 27.48
CA ASP A 440 16.46 -19.81 27.06
C ASP A 440 15.80 -19.86 25.68
N TYR A 441 15.55 -18.71 25.04
CA TYR A 441 14.92 -18.58 23.73
C TYR A 441 13.48 -19.06 23.69
N SER A 442 12.82 -19.21 24.84
CA SER A 442 11.39 -19.44 24.93
C SER A 442 10.61 -18.27 24.32
N LEU A 443 9.52 -18.57 23.64
CA LEU A 443 8.61 -17.55 23.11
C LEU A 443 7.85 -16.91 24.28
N SER A 444 8.09 -15.61 24.49
CA SER A 444 7.53 -14.81 25.59
C SER A 444 6.30 -13.99 25.19
N GLY A 445 6.11 -13.74 23.89
CA GLY A 445 4.97 -12.98 23.39
C GLY A 445 5.04 -12.73 21.90
N TYR A 446 4.00 -12.14 21.34
CA TYR A 446 4.01 -11.65 19.98
C TYR A 446 3.00 -10.52 19.77
N ALA A 447 3.22 -9.69 18.75
CA ALA A 447 2.32 -8.62 18.35
C ALA A 447 2.17 -8.61 16.84
N PHE A 448 1.00 -8.22 16.34
CA PHE A 448 0.79 -7.98 14.92
C PHE A 448 0.08 -6.65 14.72
N TYR A 449 0.37 -6.01 13.59
CA TYR A 449 -0.20 -4.73 13.23
C TYR A 449 -0.89 -4.84 11.88
N HIS A 450 -2.09 -4.29 11.81
CA HIS A 450 -2.86 -4.20 10.59
C HIS A 450 -2.47 -2.92 9.86
N ASP A 451 -1.66 -3.07 8.80
CA ASP A 451 -1.24 -1.94 7.97
C ASP A 451 -2.43 -1.17 7.37
N ILE A 452 -3.59 -1.82 7.22
CA ILE A 452 -4.83 -1.23 6.68
C ILE A 452 -5.62 -0.39 7.68
N ASP A 453 -5.48 -0.66 8.99
CA ASP A 453 -6.23 0.03 10.05
C ASP A 453 -5.50 1.27 10.58
N GLY A 454 -4.29 1.50 10.06
CA GLY A 454 -3.42 2.64 10.36
C GLY A 454 -2.19 2.26 11.19
N PRO A 455 -1.20 3.16 11.31
CA PRO A 455 -0.01 2.89 12.10
C PRO A 455 -0.37 2.67 13.58
N GLY A 456 0.04 1.52 14.11
CA GLY A 456 -0.08 1.16 15.53
C GLY A 456 -1.37 0.44 15.96
N THR A 457 -2.26 0.08 15.03
CA THR A 457 -3.47 -0.71 15.32
C THR A 457 -3.23 -2.21 15.09
N GLY A 458 -3.70 -3.05 16.02
CA GLY A 458 -3.50 -4.50 16.01
C GLY A 458 -3.68 -5.09 17.41
N GLU A 459 -3.11 -6.27 17.64
CA GLU A 459 -3.14 -6.94 18.94
C GLU A 459 -1.74 -7.34 19.38
N TYR A 460 -1.55 -7.44 20.70
CA TYR A 460 -0.39 -8.10 21.27
C TYR A 460 -0.82 -9.16 22.28
N ILE A 461 -0.03 -10.21 22.36
CA ILE A 461 -0.29 -11.43 23.10
C ILE A 461 0.89 -11.66 24.04
N LEU A 462 0.60 -11.75 25.34
CA LEU A 462 1.57 -12.09 26.37
C LEU A 462 1.43 -13.56 26.72
N LEU A 463 2.57 -14.25 26.84
CA LEU A 463 2.60 -15.66 27.15
C LEU A 463 3.00 -15.85 28.61
N GLU A 464 2.26 -16.71 29.31
CA GLU A 464 2.49 -17.03 30.71
C GLU A 464 2.47 -18.54 30.93
N GLY A 465 3.48 -19.04 31.63
CA GLY A 465 3.58 -20.45 32.02
C GLY A 465 3.86 -21.39 30.85
N GLU A 466 4.11 -22.64 31.20
CA GLU A 466 4.48 -23.72 30.28
C GLU A 466 3.53 -24.90 30.48
N ALA A 467 3.11 -25.51 29.38
CA ALA A 467 2.31 -26.73 29.35
C ALA A 467 3.01 -27.76 28.47
N GLU A 468 3.17 -28.98 28.98
CA GLU A 468 3.77 -30.08 28.23
C GLU A 468 2.67 -30.83 27.45
N ILE A 469 2.78 -30.86 26.12
CA ILE A 469 1.87 -31.59 25.24
C ILE A 469 2.70 -32.43 24.29
N ASP A 470 2.57 -33.76 24.36
CA ASP A 470 3.32 -34.69 23.51
C ASP A 470 4.84 -34.44 23.51
N LYS A 471 5.39 -34.15 24.70
CA LYS A 471 6.79 -33.75 24.96
C LYS A 471 7.23 -32.42 24.34
N MET A 472 6.30 -31.64 23.80
CA MET A 472 6.55 -30.25 23.43
C MET A 472 6.23 -29.34 24.62
N ILE A 473 7.00 -28.28 24.79
CA ILE A 473 6.73 -27.23 25.77
C ILE A 473 6.00 -26.12 25.03
N LEU A 474 4.72 -25.92 25.32
CA LEU A 474 3.91 -24.85 24.74
C LEU A 474 3.60 -23.79 25.80
N PRO A 475 3.37 -22.52 25.41
CA PRO A 475 2.85 -21.52 26.33
C PRO A 475 1.51 -21.97 26.93
N ALA A 476 1.43 -22.03 28.26
CA ALA A 476 0.22 -22.47 28.96
C ALA A 476 -0.93 -21.47 28.79
N LYS A 477 -0.64 -20.17 28.88
CA LYS A 477 -1.63 -19.11 28.74
C LYS A 477 -1.23 -18.08 27.69
N ARG A 478 -2.23 -17.58 26.97
CA ARG A 478 -2.14 -16.48 26.00
C ARG A 478 -3.08 -15.37 26.44
N HIS A 479 -2.53 -14.24 26.87
CA HIS A 479 -3.29 -13.06 27.27
C HIS A 479 -3.36 -12.07 26.10
N TRP A 480 -4.55 -11.77 25.63
CA TRP A 480 -4.80 -10.97 24.44
C TRP A 480 -5.09 -9.51 24.80
N TYR A 481 -4.50 -8.58 24.05
CA TYR A 481 -4.69 -7.14 24.23
C TYR A 481 -4.75 -6.43 22.89
N LEU A 482 -5.54 -5.36 22.81
CA LEU A 482 -5.43 -4.39 21.71
C LEU A 482 -4.15 -3.55 21.88
N THR A 483 -3.46 -3.26 20.78
CA THR A 483 -2.31 -2.35 20.78
C THR A 483 -2.74 -0.92 21.09
N SER A 484 -3.93 -0.52 20.63
CA SER A 484 -4.59 0.74 21.02
C SER A 484 -5.15 0.61 22.43
N GLU A 485 -4.87 1.58 23.29
CA GLU A 485 -5.41 1.68 24.66
C GLU A 485 -5.01 0.54 25.62
N ARG A 486 -4.25 -0.48 25.16
CA ARG A 486 -3.84 -1.66 25.94
C ARG A 486 -5.03 -2.41 26.56
N LEU A 487 -6.17 -2.40 25.88
CA LEU A 487 -7.38 -3.04 26.36
C LEU A 487 -7.23 -4.56 26.38
N TYR A 488 -7.48 -5.19 27.52
CA TYR A 488 -7.47 -6.63 27.69
C TYR A 488 -8.70 -7.29 27.03
N LEU A 489 -8.47 -8.29 26.18
CA LEU A 489 -9.48 -8.97 25.37
C LEU A 489 -9.88 -10.36 25.91
N GLY A 490 -9.01 -11.00 26.68
CA GLY A 490 -9.24 -12.33 27.23
C GLY A 490 -7.97 -13.15 27.40
N THR A 491 -8.13 -14.36 27.95
CA THR A 491 -7.05 -15.33 28.09
C THR A 491 -7.48 -16.68 27.55
N ASP A 492 -6.63 -17.30 26.75
CA ASP A 492 -6.76 -18.69 26.36
C ASP A 492 -5.73 -19.52 27.14
N GLU A 493 -6.19 -20.52 27.88
CA GLU A 493 -5.40 -21.37 28.77
C GLU A 493 -5.47 -22.84 28.32
N ILE A 494 -4.32 -23.49 28.21
CA ILE A 494 -4.23 -24.94 27.99
C ILE A 494 -4.58 -25.65 29.31
N LEU A 495 -5.52 -26.59 29.24
CA LEU A 495 -5.94 -27.43 30.35
C LEU A 495 -5.15 -28.73 30.32
N ASN A 496 -4.42 -29.01 31.40
CA ASN A 496 -3.67 -30.25 31.61
C ASN A 496 -4.55 -31.36 32.17
#